data_AF-A0A3N9P1H1-F1
#
_entry.id   AF-A0A3N9P1H1-F1
#
_cell.length_a   1.000
_cell.length_b   1.000
_cell.length_c   1.000
_cell.angle_alpha   90.00
_cell.angle_beta   90.00
_cell.angle_gamma   90.00
#
_symmetry.space_group_name_H-M   'P 1'
#
loop_
_entity.id
_entity.type
_entity.pdbx_description
1 polymer ?
#
loop_
_entity_poly.entity_id
_entity_poly.type
_entity_poly.pdbx_seq_one_letter_code
_entity_poly.pdbx_strand_id
1 'polypeptide(L)' 'MKYKKGETYTGYEKGWVFEFTVTDVTEDGVYYVDLEDGIGYAEEEETLDKWTEAYKDYLTS' A
#
# COMPACT_ATOMS: atom_id res chain seq x y z
N MET A 1 -9.50 7.93 -6.41
CA MET A 1 -8.08 7.69 -6.07
C MET A 1 -7.92 7.89 -4.57
N LYS A 2 -7.98 6.78 -3.83
CA LYS A 2 -7.82 6.75 -2.37
C LYS A 2 -6.36 6.94 -1.97
N TYR A 3 -5.45 6.43 -2.79
CA TYR A 3 -4.02 6.56 -2.65
C TYR A 3 -3.47 7.63 -3.60
N LYS A 4 -2.47 8.41 -3.18
CA LYS A 4 -1.90 9.48 -4.01
C LYS A 4 -0.38 9.38 -4.08
N LYS A 5 0.15 9.72 -5.25
CA LYS A 5 1.59 9.86 -5.48
C LYS A 5 2.24 10.77 -4.44
N GLY A 6 3.29 10.28 -3.81
CA GLY A 6 4.07 10.93 -2.77
C GLY A 6 3.54 10.71 -1.35
N GLU A 7 2.39 10.03 -1.18
CA GLU A 7 1.87 9.69 0.15
C GLU A 7 2.33 8.31 0.60
N THR A 8 2.63 8.20 1.90
CA THR A 8 2.99 6.96 2.59
C THR A 8 1.81 6.45 3.38
N TYR A 9 1.60 5.14 3.33
CA TYR A 9 0.53 4.43 4.02
C TYR A 9 1.09 3.21 4.75
N THR A 10 0.37 2.74 5.76
CA THR A 10 0.73 1.53 6.50
C THR A 10 -0.13 0.36 6.06
N GLY A 11 0.53 -0.75 5.74
CA GLY A 11 -0.09 -2.01 5.37
C GLY A 11 0.22 -3.12 6.37
N TYR A 12 -0.57 -4.18 6.32
CA TYR A 12 -0.33 -5.42 7.03
C TYR A 12 -0.52 -6.61 6.10
N GLU A 13 0.46 -7.49 6.06
CA GLU A 13 0.37 -8.75 5.32
C GLU A 13 1.09 -9.87 6.08
N LYS A 14 0.45 -11.05 6.19
CA LYS A 14 1.06 -12.29 6.72
C LYS A 14 1.80 -12.11 8.06
N GLY A 15 1.29 -11.28 8.97
CA GLY A 15 1.92 -11.06 10.28
C GLY A 15 2.91 -9.91 10.35
N TRP A 16 3.14 -9.19 9.24
CA TRP A 16 4.10 -8.10 9.17
C TRP A 16 3.41 -6.77 8.87
N VAL A 17 3.70 -5.77 9.69
CA VAL A 17 3.35 -4.36 9.44
C VAL A 17 4.48 -3.74 8.62
N PHE A 18 4.13 -3.02 7.56
CA PHE A 18 5.10 -2.32 6.72
C PHE A 18 4.53 -0.99 6.23
N GLU A 19 5.42 -0.05 5.91
CA GLU A 19 5.06 1.19 5.23
C GLU A 19 5.29 1.05 3.73
N PHE A 20 4.37 1.60 2.95
CA PHE A 20 4.49 1.69 1.50
C PHE A 20 4.22 3.11 1.03
N THR A 21 5.07 3.61 0.13
CA THR A 21 4.95 4.95 -0.45
C THR A 21 4.53 4.86 -1.89
N VAL A 22 3.45 5.54 -2.28
CA VAL A 22 3.01 5.55 -3.67
C VAL A 22 3.95 6.45 -4.46
N THR A 23 4.70 5.89 -5.39
CA THR A 23 5.66 6.63 -6.23
C THR A 23 5.03 7.11 -7.54
N ASP A 24 4.01 6.41 -8.05
CA ASP A 24 3.29 6.80 -9.25
C ASP A 24 1.88 6.18 -9.32
N VAL A 25 0.99 6.78 -10.11
CA VAL A 25 -0.38 6.28 -10.35
C VAL A 25 -0.68 6.46 -11.82
N THR A 26 -0.93 5.35 -12.51
CA THR A 26 -1.27 5.36 -13.94
C THR A 26 -2.74 5.74 -14.17
N GLU A 27 -3.08 6.16 -15.38
CA GLU A 27 -4.47 6.46 -15.77
C GLU A 27 -5.39 5.23 -15.66
N ASP A 28 -4.83 4.03 -15.84
CA ASP A 28 -5.53 2.73 -15.70
C ASP A 28 -5.70 2.28 -14.23
N GLY A 29 -5.25 3.08 -13.25
CA GLY A 29 -5.44 2.77 -11.82
C GLY A 29 -4.41 1.78 -11.25
N VAL A 30 -3.30 1.54 -11.95
CA VAL A 30 -2.12 0.84 -11.39
C VAL A 30 -1.34 1.79 -10.51
N TYR A 31 -1.03 1.35 -9.29
CA TYR A 31 -0.27 2.09 -8.29
C TYR A 31 1.14 1.52 -8.19
N TYR A 32 2.15 2.35 -8.45
CA TYR A 32 3.54 2.00 -8.15
C TYR A 32 3.82 2.38 -6.71
N VAL A 33 4.28 1.41 -5.92
CA VAL A 33 4.61 1.62 -4.51
C VAL A 33 6.03 1.19 -4.22
N ASP A 34 6.68 1.89 -3.29
CA ASP A 34 7.97 1.55 -2.73
C ASP A 34 7.77 1.09 -1.29
N LEU A 35 8.26 -0.10 -0.95
CA LEU A 35 8.36 -0.55 0.44
C LEU A 35 9.63 -0.01 1.08
N GLU A 36 9.66 0.13 2.40
CA GLU A 36 10.82 0.62 3.16
C GLU A 36 12.13 -0.15 2.87
N ASP A 37 12.04 -1.42 2.43
CA ASP A 37 13.17 -2.24 1.96
C ASP A 37 13.63 -1.92 0.52
N GLY A 38 13.09 -0.87 -0.11
CA GLY A 38 13.43 -0.41 -1.47
C GLY A 38 12.91 -1.30 -2.61
N ILE A 39 11.93 -2.17 -2.31
CA ILE A 39 11.29 -3.00 -3.34
C ILE A 39 10.14 -2.18 -3.94
N GLY A 40 10.37 -1.65 -5.14
CA GLY A 40 9.35 -1.01 -5.96
C GLY A 40 8.57 -2.03 -6.78
N TYR A 41 7.24 -2.06 -6.66
CA TYR A 41 6.38 -2.91 -7.48
C TYR A 41 5.06 -2.22 -7.83
N ALA A 42 4.38 -2.76 -8.84
CA ALA A 42 3.09 -2.27 -9.32
C ALA A 42 1.96 -3.12 -8.71
N GLU A 43 1.02 -2.46 -8.03
CA GLU A 43 -0.16 -3.10 -7.45
C GLU A 43 -1.46 -2.49 -8.00
N GLU A 44 -2.52 -3.29 -7.96
CA GLU A 44 -3.88 -2.82 -8.13
C GLU A 44 -4.37 -2.12 -6.84
N GLU A 45 -5.32 -1.19 -6.97
CA GLU A 45 -5.93 -0.51 -5.82
C GLU A 45 -6.44 -1.52 -4.77
N GLU A 46 -7.01 -2.63 -5.22
CA GLU A 46 -7.55 -3.70 -4.37
C GLU A 46 -6.48 -4.33 -3.45
N THR A 47 -5.22 -4.46 -3.92
CA THR A 47 -4.15 -4.98 -3.07
C THR A 47 -3.82 -3.99 -1.96
N LEU A 48 -3.69 -2.70 -2.31
CA LEU A 48 -3.41 -1.66 -1.32
C LEU A 48 -4.55 -1.54 -0.30
N ASP A 49 -5.80 -1.69 -0.75
CA ASP A 49 -6.97 -1.74 0.12
C ASP A 49 -6.85 -2.87 1.13
N LYS A 50 -6.61 -4.11 0.67
CA LYS A 50 -6.44 -5.29 1.53
C LYS A 50 -5.36 -5.07 2.60
N TRP A 51 -4.21 -4.51 2.23
CA TRP A 51 -3.14 -4.23 3.19
C TRP A 51 -3.56 -3.20 4.24
N THR A 52 -4.19 -2.10 3.81
CA THR A 52 -4.61 -1.06 4.77
C THR A 52 -5.79 -1.49 5.64
N GLU A 53 -6.69 -2.33 5.13
CA GLU A 53 -7.80 -2.90 5.91
C GLU A 53 -7.28 -3.92 6.92
N ALA A 54 -6.41 -4.84 6.49
CA ALA A 54 -5.80 -5.80 7.40
C ALA A 54 -5.00 -5.11 8.52
N TYR A 55 -4.37 -3.97 8.24
CA TYR A 55 -3.70 -3.17 9.27
C TYR A 55 -4.69 -2.57 10.27
N LYS A 56 -5.86 -2.08 9.82
CA LYS A 56 -6.91 -1.60 10.73
C LYS A 56 -7.44 -2.72 11.61
N ASP A 57 -7.72 -3.89 11.03
CA ASP A 57 -8.16 -5.06 11.79
C ASP A 57 -7.12 -5.47 12.84
N TYR A 58 -5.82 -5.48 12.47
CA TYR A 58 -4.71 -5.73 13.39
C TYR A 58 -4.69 -4.75 14.57
N LEU A 59 -4.95 -3.46 14.34
CA LEU A 59 -4.99 -2.46 15.42
C LEU A 59 -6.20 -2.60 16.35
N THR A 60 -7.28 -3.23 15.89
CA THR A 60 -8.51 -3.44 16.66
C THR A 60 -8.63 -4.83 17.29
N SER A 61 -7.66 -5.71 17.03
CA SER A 61 -7.60 -7.09 17.53
C SER A 61 -7.01 -7.21 18.93
#